data_AF-A0A948SED6-F1
#
_entry.id   AF-A0A948SED6-F1
#
_cell.length_a   1.000
_cell.length_b   1.000
_cell.length_c   1.000
_cell.angle_alpha   90.00
_cell.angle_beta   90.00
_cell.angle_gamma   90.00
#
_symmetry.space_group_name_H-M   'P 1'
#
loop_
_entity.id
_entity.type
_entity.pdbx_description
1 polymer ?
#
loop_
_entity_poly.entity_id
_entity_poly.type
_entity_poly.pdbx_seq_one_letter_code
_entity_poly.pdbx_strand_id
1 'polypeptide(L)' 'MARRETIAGITDSSLYTIGATFCDASPELVDDVLEQSVQIERRGIEEWARREGVSLEVAFQTLMTGLAVRFYTAVAGGN' A
#
# COMPACT_ATOMS: atom_id res chain seq x y z
N MET A 1 -24.47 -10.31 9.52
CA MET A 1 -23.69 -10.52 8.29
C MET A 1 -23.39 -9.20 7.55
N ALA A 2 -24.27 -8.19 7.59
CA ALA A 2 -24.12 -6.94 6.83
C ALA A 2 -22.97 -5.97 7.23
N ARG A 3 -22.50 -5.95 8.48
CA ARG A 3 -21.54 -4.91 8.95
C ARG A 3 -20.08 -5.14 8.49
N ARG A 4 -19.70 -6.38 8.16
CA ARG A 4 -18.33 -6.73 7.72
C ARG A 4 -18.12 -6.45 6.23
N GLU A 5 -19.12 -6.72 5.40
CA GLU A 5 -19.09 -6.43 3.95
C GLU A 5 -18.94 -4.93 3.67
N THR A 6 -19.55 -4.05 4.47
CA THR A 6 -19.48 -2.60 4.22
C THR A 6 -18.09 -2.02 4.48
N ILE A 7 -17.38 -2.47 5.53
CA ILE A 7 -16.02 -1.98 5.82
C ILE A 7 -15.02 -2.58 4.82
N ALA A 8 -15.15 -3.87 4.51
CA ALA A 8 -14.30 -4.52 3.51
C ALA A 8 -14.46 -3.88 2.13
N GLY A 9 -15.70 -3.71 1.63
CA GLY A 9 -15.95 -3.11 0.32
C GLY A 9 -15.53 -1.65 0.20
N ILE A 10 -15.63 -0.85 1.28
CA ILE A 10 -15.10 0.52 1.30
C ILE A 10 -13.56 0.51 1.28
N THR A 11 -12.95 -0.42 2.02
CA THR A 11 -11.49 -0.56 2.09
C THR A 11 -10.91 -1.03 0.76
N ASP A 12 -11.55 -1.99 0.10
CA ASP A 12 -11.19 -2.50 -1.23
C ASP A 12 -11.29 -1.39 -2.29
N SER A 13 -12.38 -0.61 -2.27
CA SER A 13 -12.56 0.55 -3.17
C SER A 13 -11.50 1.63 -2.93
N SER A 14 -11.15 1.88 -1.66
CA SER A 14 -10.13 2.85 -1.27
C SER A 14 -8.74 2.39 -1.72
N LEU A 15 -8.38 1.13 -1.48
CA LEU A 15 -7.11 0.54 -1.90
C LEU A 15 -6.98 0.49 -3.42
N TYR A 16 -8.05 0.10 -4.13
CA TYR A 16 -8.05 0.13 -5.59
C TYR A 16 -7.77 1.54 -6.13
N THR A 17 -8.48 2.54 -5.59
CA THR A 17 -8.33 3.94 -6.02
C THR A 17 -6.93 4.47 -5.73
N ILE A 18 -6.40 4.21 -4.54
CA ILE A 18 -5.03 4.61 -4.17
C ILE A 18 -4.00 3.94 -5.09
N GLY A 19 -4.13 2.62 -5.31
CA GLY A 19 -3.21 1.86 -6.16
C GLY A 19 -3.24 2.33 -7.61
N ALA A 20 -4.43 2.49 -8.20
CA ALA A 20 -4.59 2.99 -9.56
C ALA A 20 -4.03 4.42 -9.70
N THR A 21 -4.38 5.32 -8.79
CA THR A 21 -3.91 6.72 -8.83
C THR A 21 -2.39 6.81 -8.69
N PHE A 22 -1.80 6.00 -7.81
CA PHE A 22 -0.35 5.98 -7.61
C PHE A 22 0.39 5.44 -8.85
N CYS A 23 -0.09 4.32 -9.41
CA CYS A 23 0.48 3.74 -10.62
C CYS A 23 0.42 4.70 -11.81
N ASP A 24 -0.67 5.48 -11.95
CA ASP A 24 -0.82 6.46 -13.02
C ASP A 24 0.02 7.72 -12.80
N ALA A 25 0.09 8.21 -11.56
CA ALA A 25 0.75 9.49 -11.25
C ALA A 25 2.26 9.38 -11.02
N SER A 26 2.78 8.22 -10.64
CA SER A 26 4.19 7.99 -10.29
C SER A 26 4.66 6.58 -10.66
N PRO A 27 4.56 6.18 -11.95
CA PRO A 27 4.89 4.82 -12.39
C PRO A 27 6.34 4.42 -12.07
N GLU A 28 7.27 5.37 -12.07
CA GLU A 28 8.68 5.16 -11.76
C GLU A 28 8.96 4.80 -10.30
N LEU A 29 8.03 5.12 -9.39
CA LEU A 29 8.17 4.85 -7.95
C LEU A 29 7.47 3.54 -7.53
N VAL A 30 6.83 2.83 -8.47
CA VAL A 30 6.07 1.61 -8.19
C VAL A 30 6.97 0.50 -7.63
N ASP A 31 8.09 0.23 -8.27
CA ASP A 31 9.00 -0.82 -7.81
C ASP A 31 9.60 -0.48 -6.44
N ASP A 32 9.98 0.78 -6.24
CA ASP A 32 10.55 1.28 -4.99
C ASP A 32 9.53 1.18 -3.83
N VAL A 33 8.29 1.61 -4.03
CA VAL A 33 7.26 1.54 -2.97
C VAL A 33 6.92 0.09 -2.64
N LEU A 34 6.91 -0.80 -3.64
CA LEU A 34 6.70 -2.23 -3.44
C LEU A 34 7.82 -2.82 -2.60
N GLU A 35 9.09 -2.57 -2.95
CA GLU A 35 10.23 -3.06 -2.18
C GLU A 35 10.18 -2.52 -0.74
N GLN A 36 9.98 -1.21 -0.56
CA GLN A 36 9.93 -0.59 0.76
C GLN A 36 8.80 -1.16 1.62
N SER A 37 7.61 -1.38 1.04
CA SER A 37 6.49 -2.01 1.75
C SER A 37 6.83 -3.42 2.26
N VAL A 38 7.54 -4.22 1.46
CA VAL A 38 8.02 -5.56 1.86
C VAL A 38 9.08 -5.47 2.97
N GLN A 39 9.96 -4.47 2.94
CA GLN A 39 10.93 -4.26 4.01
C GLN A 39 10.24 -3.87 5.32
N ILE A 40 9.19 -3.03 5.25
CA ILE A 40 8.37 -2.66 6.41
C ILE A 40 7.66 -3.89 7.01
N GLU A 41 7.02 -4.72 6.18
CA GLU A 41 6.37 -5.97 6.62
C GLU A 41 7.35 -6.93 7.31
N ARG A 42 8.59 -7.03 6.80
CA ARG A 42 9.61 -7.96 7.33
C ARG A 42 10.26 -7.47 8.62
N ARG A 43 10.52 -6.17 8.73
CA ARG A 43 11.33 -5.59 9.82
C ARG A 43 10.48 -4.97 10.94
N GLY A 44 9.22 -4.68 10.66
CA GLY A 44 8.38 -3.86 11.51
C GLY A 44 8.49 -2.38 11.17
N ILE A 45 7.35 -1.70 11.23
CA ILE A 45 7.20 -0.32 10.76
C ILE A 45 8.00 0.70 11.58
N GLU A 46 8.08 0.54 12.91
CA GLU A 46 8.84 1.44 13.77
C GLU A 46 10.35 1.32 13.52
N GLU A 47 10.84 0.10 13.38
CA GLU A 47 12.25 -0.18 13.12
C GLU A 47 12.67 0.31 11.74
N TRP A 48 11.83 0.09 10.73
CA TRP A 48 12.07 0.61 9.39
C TRP A 48 12.07 2.14 9.37
N ALA A 49 11.08 2.79 10.00
CA ALA A 49 11.00 4.26 10.08
C ALA A 49 12.25 4.87 10.72
N ARG A 50 12.69 4.28 11.84
CA ARG A 50 13.91 4.69 12.55
C ARG A 50 15.16 4.54 11.69
N ARG A 51 15.27 3.46 10.92
CA ARG A 51 16.42 3.19 10.03
C ARG A 51 16.50 4.16 8.86
N GLU A 52 15.36 4.44 8.23
CA GLU A 52 15.30 5.33 7.07
C GLU A 52 15.23 6.82 7.46
N GLY A 53 15.15 7.13 8.76
CA GLY A 53 15.15 8.51 9.27
C GLY A 53 13.84 9.26 8.99
N VAL A 54 12.72 8.53 8.90
CA VAL A 54 11.40 9.09 8.59
C VAL A 54 10.44 8.96 9.78
N SER A 55 9.32 9.67 9.74
CA SER A 55 8.28 9.53 10.75
C SER A 55 7.53 8.20 10.60
N LEU A 56 6.89 7.76 11.69
CA LEU A 56 6.00 6.58 11.67
C LEU A 56 4.83 6.76 10.69
N GLU A 57 4.33 7.99 10.54
CA GLU A 57 3.27 8.33 9.58
C GLU A 57 3.74 8.10 8.14
N VAL A 58 4.94 8.56 7.78
CA VAL A 58 5.51 8.34 6.46
C VAL A 58 5.70 6.84 6.19
N ALA A 59 6.24 6.09 7.15
CA ALA A 59 6.38 4.65 7.02
C ALA A 59 5.02 3.95 6.84
N PHE A 60 3.97 4.43 7.53
CA PHE A 60 2.62 3.89 7.40
C PHE A 60 2.03 4.19 6.03
N GLN A 61 2.22 5.41 5.51
CA GLN A 61 1.82 5.78 4.16
C GLN A 61 2.53 4.93 3.11
N THR A 62 3.85 4.72 3.22
CA THR A 62 4.62 3.85 2.32
C THR A 62 4.07 2.42 2.32
N LEU A 63 3.79 1.85 3.50
CA LEU A 63 3.20 0.52 3.63
C LEU A 63 1.82 0.45 2.97
N MET A 64 0.92 1.40 3.29
CA MET A 64 -0.42 1.44 2.75
C MET A 64 -0.44 1.61 1.23
N THR A 65 0.44 2.45 0.69
CA THR A 65 0.59 2.64 -0.76
C THR A 65 1.09 1.36 -1.43
N GLY A 66 2.11 0.69 -0.89
CA GLY A 66 2.58 -0.58 -1.44
C GLY A 66 1.51 -1.70 -1.41
N LEU A 67 0.72 -1.77 -0.34
CA LEU A 67 -0.43 -2.68 -0.26
C LEU A 67 -1.53 -2.33 -1.28
N ALA A 68 -1.82 -1.05 -1.46
CA ALA A 68 -2.79 -0.57 -2.43
C ALA A 68 -2.36 -0.89 -3.88
N VAL A 69 -1.08 -0.69 -4.21
CA VAL A 69 -0.50 -1.07 -5.51
C VAL A 69 -0.63 -2.58 -5.74
N ARG A 70 -0.25 -3.41 -4.76
CA ARG A 70 -0.41 -4.88 -4.85
C ARG A 70 -1.87 -5.29 -5.05
N PHE A 71 -2.79 -4.66 -4.33
CA PHE A 71 -4.23 -4.92 -4.48
C PHE A 71 -4.71 -4.54 -5.88
N TYR A 72 -4.38 -3.33 -6.33
CA TYR A 72 -4.71 -2.86 -7.68
C TYR A 72 -4.16 -3.78 -8.75
N THR A 73 -2.88 -4.16 -8.71
CA THR A 73 -2.28 -5.08 -9.68
C THR A 73 -2.95 -6.46 -9.68
N ALA A 74 -3.31 -6.98 -8.51
CA ALA A 74 -4.00 -8.28 -8.42
C ALA A 74 -5.42 -8.22 -9.03
N VAL A 75 -6.12 -7.10 -8.88
CA VAL A 75 -7.47 -6.91 -9.43
C VAL A 75 -7.45 -6.55 -10.93
N ALA A 76 -6.56 -5.64 -11.34
CA ALA A 76 -6.46 -5.15 -12.71
C ALA A 76 -5.68 -6.11 -13.64
N GLY A 77 -4.73 -6.86 -13.10
CA GLY A 77 -3.92 -7.85 -13.82
C GLY A 77 -4.50 -9.27 -13.83
N GLY A 78 -5.69 -9.47 -13.25
CA GLY A 78 -6.37 -10.76 -13.22
C GLY A 78 -6.89 -11.19 -14.59
N ASN A 79 -6.05 -11.86 -15.38
CA ASN A 79 -6.44 -12.83 -16.42
C ASN A 79 -5.81 -14.18 -16.12
#